data_AF-A0A9P6J7N2-F1
#
_entry.id   AF-A0A9P6J7N2-F1
#
_cell.length_a   1.000
_cell.length_b   1.000
_cell.length_c   1.000
_cell.angle_alpha   90.00
_cell.angle_beta   90.00
_cell.angle_gamma   90.00
#
_symmetry.space_group_name_H-M   'P 1'
#
loop_
_entity.id
_entity.type
_entity.pdbx_description
1 polymer ?
#
loop_
_entity_poly.entity_id
_entity_poly.type
_entity_poly.pdbx_seq_one_letter_code
_entity_poly.pdbx_strand_id
1 'polypeptide(L)'
;MEPTAFICLTDVIHPVRHLVKDGVSVMEQGSDAYLDWIKRSLKEHEEITLIGMEAAIPDIISLVLRAGNQGIGYQEIRTFTTQDGLGGNKSCLQFRMRRGHGYIALEKRPPRS
;
A
#
# COMPACT_ATOMS: atom_id res chain seq x y z
N MET A 1 13.65 -6.74 17.77
CA MET A 1 12.75 -6.79 16.60
C MET A 1 13.18 -5.63 15.72
N GLU A 2 13.71 -5.89 14.53
CA GLU A 2 14.12 -4.77 13.66
C GLU A 2 12.89 -4.00 13.19
N PRO A 3 12.95 -2.66 13.12
CA PRO A 3 11.83 -1.85 12.67
C PRO A 3 11.49 -2.20 11.22
N THR A 4 10.27 -2.69 10.98
CA THR A 4 9.75 -2.92 9.63
C THR A 4 9.24 -1.61 9.06
N ALA A 5 9.73 -1.21 7.89
CA ALA A 5 9.20 -0.04 7.20
C ALA A 5 7.72 -0.26 6.84
N PHE A 6 6.87 0.70 7.20
CA PHE A 6 5.44 0.62 6.92
C PHE A 6 4.90 1.91 6.31
N ILE A 7 3.85 1.75 5.50
CA ILE A 7 3.04 2.82 4.95
C ILE A 7 1.61 2.57 5.42
N CYS A 8 1.04 3.50 6.17
CA CYS A 8 -0.33 3.42 6.66
C CYS A 8 -1.20 4.48 5.98
N LEU A 9 -2.36 4.06 5.47
CA LEU A 9 -3.41 4.92 4.93
C LEU A 9 -4.58 4.93 5.90
N THR A 10 -4.78 6.08 6.55
CA THR A 10 -5.92 6.36 7.42
C THR A 10 -7.07 7.04 6.69
N ASP A 11 -6.74 7.73 5.59
CA ASP A 11 -7.65 8.55 4.83
C ASP A 11 -7.69 8.09 3.38
N VAL A 12 -8.80 8.38 2.71
CA VAL A 12 -8.98 8.06 1.29
C VAL A 12 -8.01 8.87 0.43
N ILE A 13 -7.50 8.24 -0.62
CA ILE A 13 -6.65 8.90 -1.60
C ILE A 13 -7.53 9.74 -2.51
N HIS A 14 -7.36 11.06 -2.49
CA HIS A 14 -8.00 11.91 -3.47
C HIS A 14 -7.61 11.48 -4.89
N PRO A 15 -8.57 11.28 -5.81
CA PRO A 15 -8.29 10.69 -7.11
C PRO A 15 -7.39 11.58 -7.97
N VAL A 16 -7.44 12.89 -7.74
CA VAL A 16 -6.65 13.89 -8.46
C VAL A 16 -5.77 14.64 -7.48
N ARG A 17 -4.49 14.77 -7.83
CA ARG A 17 -3.52 15.60 -7.14
C ARG A 17 -3.06 16.71 -8.06
N HIS A 18 -3.22 17.94 -7.60
CA HIS A 18 -2.73 19.12 -8.30
C HIS A 18 -1.29 19.43 -7.85
N LEU A 19 -0.39 19.58 -8.81
CA LEU A 19 1.02 19.92 -8.59
C LEU A 19 1.37 21.15 -9.40
N VAL A 20 2.25 21.99 -8.86
CA VAL A 20 2.88 23.07 -9.62
C VAL A 20 4.34 22.68 -9.82
N LYS A 21 4.75 22.43 -11.06
CA LYS A 21 6.14 22.11 -11.45
C LYS A 21 6.61 23.19 -12.40
N ASP A 22 7.70 23.89 -12.05
CA ASP A 22 8.29 24.97 -12.85
C ASP A 22 7.28 26.06 -13.28
N GLY A 23 6.33 26.39 -12.39
CA GLY A 23 5.27 27.37 -12.65
C GLY A 23 4.09 26.85 -13.48
N VAL A 24 4.11 25.58 -13.90
CA VAL A 24 3.03 24.93 -14.66
C VAL A 24 2.19 24.06 -13.74
N SER A 25 0.87 24.23 -13.80
CA SER A 25 -0.10 23.35 -13.14
C SER A 25 -0.20 22.01 -13.89
N VAL A 26 0.01 20.92 -13.16
CA VAL A 26 -0.12 19.55 -13.65
C VAL A 26 -1.10 18.80 -12.75
N MET A 27 -2.01 18.06 -13.36
CA MET A 27 -2.90 17.13 -12.64
C MET A 27 -2.41 15.71 -12.82
N GLU A 28 -2.20 15.01 -11.71
CA GLU A 28 -1.77 13.61 -11.67
C GLU A 28 -2.79 12.78 -10.89
N GLN A 29 -2.75 11.45 -11.04
CA GLN A 29 -3.58 10.59 -10.19
C GLN A 29 -3.01 10.63 -8.77
N GLY A 30 -3.85 10.86 -7.75
CA GLY A 30 -3.35 10.97 -6.38
C GLY A 30 -2.63 9.70 -5.90
N SER A 31 -3.03 8.54 -6.41
CA SER A 31 -2.40 7.25 -6.14
C SER A 31 -0.97 7.11 -6.70
N ASP A 32 -0.56 7.94 -7.66
CA ASP A 32 0.79 7.88 -8.25
C ASP A 32 1.87 8.23 -7.23
N ALA A 33 1.58 9.23 -6.38
CA ALA A 33 2.46 9.62 -5.30
C ALA A 33 2.76 8.48 -4.32
N TYR A 34 1.72 7.71 -3.97
CA TYR A 34 1.84 6.56 -3.07
C TYR A 34 2.54 5.39 -3.74
N LEU A 35 2.28 5.16 -5.02
CA LEU A 35 2.98 4.12 -5.78
C LEU A 35 4.48 4.42 -5.90
N ASP A 36 4.85 5.68 -6.13
CA ASP A 36 6.24 6.12 -6.14
C ASP A 36 6.88 6.05 -4.76
N TRP A 37 6.13 6.29 -3.69
CA TRP A 37 6.60 6.05 -2.33
C TRP A 37 6.87 4.56 -2.09
N ILE A 38 5.93 3.67 -2.42
CA ILE A 38 6.10 2.21 -2.34
C ILE A 38 7.37 1.77 -3.06
N LYS A 39 7.59 2.23 -4.30
CA LYS A 39 8.79 1.91 -5.08
C LYS A 39 10.07 2.37 -4.41
N ARG A 40 10.11 3.60 -3.89
CA ARG A 40 11.30 4.15 -3.22
C ARG A 40 11.59 3.38 -1.95
N SER A 41 10.57 3.12 -1.13
CA SER A 41 10.74 2.34 0.09
C SER A 41 11.21 0.91 -0.20
N LEU A 42 10.75 0.28 -1.28
CA LEU A 42 11.24 -1.04 -1.69
C LEU A 42 12.64 -1.04 -2.34
N LYS A 43 13.19 0.13 -2.71
CA LYS A 43 14.60 0.26 -3.10
C LYS A 43 15.51 0.28 -1.87
N GLU A 44 15.05 0.89 -0.80
CA GLU A 44 15.79 1.04 0.47
C GLU A 44 15.62 -0.16 1.40
N HIS A 45 14.45 -0.80 1.35
CA HIS A 45 14.06 -1.94 2.16
C HIS A 45 13.69 -3.12 1.28
N GLU A 46 14.08 -4.33 1.68
CA GLU A 46 13.70 -5.54 0.94
C GLU A 46 12.17 -5.78 0.97
N GLU A 47 11.55 -5.43 2.10
CA GLU A 47 10.15 -5.62 2.40
C GLU A 47 9.56 -4.35 3.04
N ILE A 48 8.30 -4.06 2.70
CA ILE A 48 7.51 -3.03 3.38
C ILE A 48 6.13 -3.58 3.76
N THR A 49 5.55 -3.01 4.80
CA THR A 49 4.18 -3.32 5.21
C THR A 49 3.24 -2.18 4.81
N LEU A 50 2.20 -2.50 4.03
CA LEU A 50 1.17 -1.58 3.58
C LEU A 50 -0.10 -1.82 4.40
N ILE A 51 -0.61 -0.81 5.10
CA ILE A 51 -1.82 -0.92 5.94
C ILE A 51 -2.85 0.10 5.48
N GLY A 52 -4.07 -0.35 5.21
CA GLY A 52 -5.22 0.51 4.94
C GLY A 52 -6.24 0.34 6.06
N MET A 53 -6.77 1.46 6.56
CA MET A 53 -7.73 1.47 7.65
C MET A 53 -9.09 1.99 7.16
N GLU A 54 -10.18 1.38 7.62
CA GLU A 54 -11.54 1.87 7.39
C GLU A 54 -11.81 2.21 5.90
N ALA A 55 -12.10 3.48 5.62
CA ALA A 55 -12.43 3.99 4.29
C ALA A 55 -11.27 3.91 3.30
N ALA A 56 -10.02 3.80 3.77
CA ALA A 56 -8.83 3.69 2.91
C ALA A 56 -8.52 2.24 2.48
N ILE A 57 -9.28 1.24 2.96
CA ILE A 57 -9.10 -0.16 2.57
C ILE A 57 -9.21 -0.37 1.04
N PRO A 58 -10.21 0.20 0.33
CA PRO A 58 -10.31 0.08 -1.12
C PRO A 58 -9.09 0.68 -1.84
N ASP A 59 -8.56 1.80 -1.34
CA ASP A 59 -7.42 2.49 -1.94
C ASP A 59 -6.14 1.67 -1.83
N ILE A 60 -5.91 1.01 -0.69
CA ILE A 60 -4.74 0.16 -0.55
C ILE A 60 -4.81 -1.09 -1.43
N ILE A 61 -6.00 -1.66 -1.64
CA ILE A 61 -6.21 -2.76 -2.59
C ILE A 61 -5.86 -2.27 -4.00
N SER A 62 -6.38 -1.11 -4.40
CA SER A 62 -6.08 -0.50 -5.70
C SER A 62 -4.58 -0.26 -5.88
N LEU A 63 -3.89 0.29 -4.88
CA LEU A 63 -2.44 0.51 -4.92
C LEU A 63 -1.65 -0.78 -5.10
N VAL A 64 -2.02 -1.83 -4.36
CA VAL A 64 -1.35 -3.13 -4.45
C VAL A 64 -1.55 -3.76 -5.84
N LEU A 65 -2.75 -3.67 -6.40
CA LEU A 65 -3.02 -4.15 -7.77
C LEU A 65 -2.23 -3.35 -8.82
N ARG A 66 -2.18 -2.02 -8.70
CA ARG A 66 -1.38 -1.15 -9.57
C ARG A 66 0.12 -1.44 -9.46
N ALA A 67 0.62 -1.67 -8.24
CA ALA A 67 1.99 -2.08 -7.99
C ALA A 67 2.28 -3.45 -8.63
N GLY A 68 1.33 -4.38 -8.55
CA GLY A 68 1.37 -5.69 -9.21
C GLY A 68 1.57 -5.59 -10.72
N ASN A 69 0.84 -4.68 -11.38
CA ASN A 69 0.99 -4.40 -12.81
C ASN A 69 2.38 -3.84 -13.19
N GLN A 70 3.17 -3.40 -12.20
CA GLN A 70 4.53 -2.90 -12.38
C GLN A 70 5.59 -3.87 -11.83
N GLY A 71 5.20 -5.12 -11.58
CA GLY A 71 6.11 -6.18 -11.12
C GLY A 71 6.39 -6.19 -9.62
N ILE A 72 5.62 -5.45 -8.82
CA ILE A 72 5.74 -5.40 -7.36
C ILE A 72 4.59 -6.20 -6.74
N GLY A 73 4.90 -7.36 -6.18
CA GLY A 73 3.92 -8.24 -5.54
C GLY A 73 3.89 -8.13 -4.01
N TYR A 74 2.89 -8.79 -3.43
CA TYR A 74 2.76 -9.01 -2.00
C TYR A 74 2.92 -10.49 -1.65
N GLN A 75 3.54 -10.77 -0.51
CA GLN A 75 3.74 -12.12 0.02
C GLN A 75 2.61 -12.57 0.93
N GLU A 76 1.97 -11.63 1.62
CA GLU A 76 0.97 -11.93 2.63
C GLU A 76 -0.11 -10.84 2.65
N ILE A 77 -1.35 -11.27 2.94
CA ILE A 77 -2.47 -10.39 3.26
C ILE A 77 -2.97 -10.80 4.64
N ARG A 78 -3.22 -9.83 5.52
CA ARG A 78 -3.89 -10.06 6.82
C ARG A 78 -4.96 -9.00 7.05
N THR A 79 -6.06 -9.41 7.64
CA THR A 79 -7.01 -8.49 8.27
C THR A 79 -6.73 -8.48 9.77
N PHE A 80 -6.93 -7.33 10.40
CA PHE A 80 -6.87 -7.21 11.85
C PHE A 80 -7.74 -6.04 12.31
N THR A 81 -8.03 -6.00 13.60
CA THR A 81 -8.73 -4.89 14.25
C THR A 81 -7.75 -4.17 15.16
N THR A 82 -7.75 -2.85 15.13
CA THR A 82 -7.04 -2.02 16.11
C THR A 82 -8.02 -1.11 16.84
N GLN A 83 -7.56 -0.42 17.87
CA GLN A 83 -8.36 0.59 18.59
C GLN A 83 -7.73 1.96 18.39
N ASP A 84 -8.55 2.97 18.14
CA ASP A 84 -8.10 4.35 18.20
C ASP A 84 -7.87 4.79 19.66
N GLY A 85 -7.29 5.98 19.85
CA GLY A 85 -7.03 6.53 21.18
C GLY A 85 -8.29 6.83 22.01
N LEU A 86 -9.48 6.69 21.44
CA LEU A 86 -10.78 6.87 22.09
C LEU A 86 -11.50 5.54 22.34
N GLY A 87 -10.86 4.40 22.05
CA GLY A 87 -11.41 3.05 22.24
C GLY A 87 -12.32 2.58 21.09
N GLY A 88 -12.41 3.31 19.99
CA GLY A 88 -13.14 2.90 18.80
C GLY A 88 -12.39 1.82 18.02
N ASN A 89 -13.04 0.69 17.77
CA ASN A 89 -12.47 -0.36 16.93
C ASN A 89 -12.35 0.11 15.47
N LYS A 90 -11.21 -0.20 14.84
CA LYS A 90 -10.92 0.09 13.43
C LYS A 90 -10.56 -1.19 12.69
N SER A 91 -11.19 -1.38 11.54
CA SER A 91 -10.89 -2.45 10.60
C SER A 91 -9.65 -2.09 9.80
N CYS A 92 -8.71 -3.03 9.69
CA CYS A 92 -7.46 -2.85 8.97
C CYS A 92 -7.21 -4.00 7.98
N LEU A 93 -6.61 -3.64 6.85
CA LEU A 93 -6.09 -4.59 5.86
C LEU A 93 -4.60 -4.34 5.67
N GLN A 94 -3.79 -5.38 5.84
CA GLN A 94 -2.35 -5.36 5.72
C GLN A 94 -1.88 -6.18 4.52
N PHE A 95 -0.97 -5.61 3.74
CA PHE A 95 -0.19 -6.29 2.72
C PHE A 95 1.28 -6.26 3.08
N ARG A 96 1.95 -7.40 2.98
CA ARG A 96 3.40 -7.48 3.09
C ARG A 96 4.01 -7.51 1.70
N MET A 97 4.67 -6.44 1.28
CA MET A 97 5.17 -6.22 -0.08
C MET A 97 6.67 -6.52 -0.14
N ARG A 98 7.15 -7.19 -1.19
CA ARG A 98 8.59 -7.47 -1.37
C ARG A 98 9.07 -7.09 -2.75
N ARG A 99 10.30 -6.57 -2.83
CA ARG A 99 10.94 -6.23 -4.12
C ARG A 99 11.13 -7.48 -4.98
N GLY A 100 10.80 -7.38 -6.27
CA GLY A 100 11.17 -8.39 -7.29
C GLY A 100 10.39 -9.70 -7.25
N HIS A 101 9.38 -9.84 -6.39
CA HIS A 101 8.40 -10.91 -6.51
C HIS A 101 7.22 -10.34 -7.28
N GLY A 102 7.08 -10.68 -8.56
CA GLY A 102 5.92 -10.27 -9.36
C GLY A 102 4.60 -10.72 -8.72
N TYR A 103 3.49 -10.16 -9.19
CA TYR A 103 2.14 -10.49 -8.74
C TYR A 103 1.94 -12.01 -8.62
N ILE A 104 1.80 -12.52 -7.39
CA ILE A 104 1.34 -13.89 -7.14
C ILE A 104 -0.18 -13.80 -7.12
N ALA A 105 -0.83 -14.19 -8.23
CA ALA A 105 -2.27 -14.42 -8.22
C ALA A 105 -2.63 -15.34 -7.05
N LEU A 106 -3.68 -15.00 -6.29
CA LEU A 106 -4.11 -15.77 -5.10
C LEU A 106 -4.22 -17.27 -5.38
N GLU A 107 -4.61 -17.62 -6.60
CA GLU A 107 -4.77 -18.98 -7.13
C GLU A 107 -3.46 -19.77 -7.28
N LYS A 108 -2.31 -19.08 -7.29
CA LYS A 108 -0.97 -19.67 -7.45
C LYS A 108 -0.18 -19.75 -6.14
N ARG A 109 -0.78 -19.42 -4.99
CA ARG A 109 -0.11 -19.64 -3.70
C ARG A 109 -0.06 -21.14 -3.40
N PRO A 110 1.12 -21.67 -3.02
CA PRO A 110 1.17 -23.02 -2.47
C PRO A 110 0.29 -23.08 -1.21
N PRO A 111 -0.40 -24.21 -0.96
CA PRO A 111 -1.20 -24.38 0.25
C PRO A 111 -0.31 -24.18 1.48
N ARG A 112 -0.83 -23.47 2.48
CA ARG A 112 -0.13 -23.32 3.77
C ARG A 112 -0.11 -24.70 4.45
N SER A 113 1.08 -25.28 4.56
CA SER A 113 1.38 -26.46 5.40
C SER A 113 1.28 -26.13 6.88
#